data_AF-Q6MQR9-F1
#
_entry.id   AF-Q6MQR9-F1
#
_cell.length_a   1.000
_cell.length_b   1.000
_cell.length_c   1.000
_cell.angle_alpha   90.00
_cell.angle_beta   90.00
_cell.angle_gamma   90.00
#
_symmetry.space_group_name_H-M   'P 1'
#
loop_
_entity.id
_entity.type
_entity.pdbx_description
1 polymer ?
#
loop_
_entity_poly.entity_id
_entity_poly.type
_entity_poly.pdbx_seq_one_letter_code
_entity_poly.pdbx_strand_id
1 'polypeptide(L)'
;MKMLLPSALMLTAALFTFTEKSSAAFGIGKRSAGYIYETSFSSMGWRYLSLLEGKSTDDPNALESSKRNACYKRYGTILNDNTLDIRIAIGYFDWTTGSNVHYSGRSYGVSPSLDIGAYEALKDLLTSSCGGKARFCGFRKDPQNSSLFTREVTIHGKRILARVEIRFSSASEILSDNLGKYRDTQSQRSRYADDFFTRSLREADAVFYFGHARNGGGPDFYPPVFVPGTNKLNYSGYYKAKRPGFNKMLNALGSSRQAPVIGLMACASRDHFLRRTRAVAPNSGVISSMDVLNVDYVYTAMIGAVDALLRGQCQKSFYQSIRMTTGNQKYITMDGMFE
;
A
#
# COMPACT_ATOMS: atom_id res chain seq x y z
N MET A 1 23.01 24.71 -61.80
CA MET A 1 23.19 25.53 -60.58
C MET A 1 23.29 24.59 -59.40
N LYS A 2 24.47 24.58 -58.76
CA LYS A 2 24.75 23.87 -57.51
C LYS A 2 24.11 24.63 -56.36
N MET A 3 23.34 23.97 -55.49
CA MET A 3 23.04 24.47 -54.16
C MET A 3 23.56 23.47 -53.14
N LEU A 4 24.45 23.98 -52.30
CA LEU A 4 25.15 23.34 -51.20
C LEU A 4 24.25 23.35 -49.95
N LEU A 5 24.19 22.20 -49.27
CA LEU A 5 24.25 21.93 -47.81
C LEU A 5 23.84 23.05 -46.81
N PRO A 6 23.21 22.70 -45.65
CA PRO A 6 24.02 22.11 -44.58
C PRO A 6 23.38 21.05 -43.68
N SER A 7 24.24 20.07 -43.35
CA SER A 7 24.57 19.62 -41.99
C SER A 7 23.46 19.02 -41.13
N ALA A 8 23.33 17.70 -41.22
CA ALA A 8 22.71 16.87 -40.19
C ALA A 8 23.59 16.91 -38.92
N LEU A 9 23.08 17.56 -37.88
CA LEU A 9 23.62 17.52 -36.52
C LEU A 9 23.48 16.08 -35.98
N MET A 10 24.60 15.40 -35.75
CA MET A 10 24.63 14.19 -34.92
C MET A 10 24.31 14.59 -33.47
N LEU A 11 23.13 14.22 -32.99
CA LEU A 11 22.78 14.26 -31.57
C LEU A 11 23.35 12.99 -30.92
N THR A 12 24.54 13.10 -30.32
CA THR A 12 25.05 12.09 -29.40
C THR A 12 24.20 12.10 -28.14
N ALA A 13 23.31 11.12 -28.01
CA ALA A 13 22.59 10.85 -26.78
C ALA A 13 23.59 10.41 -25.70
N ALA A 14 23.95 11.33 -24.82
CA ALA A 14 24.65 11.01 -23.58
C ALA A 14 23.71 10.15 -22.71
N LEU A 15 23.98 8.84 -22.64
CA LEU A 15 23.42 7.98 -21.61
C LEU A 15 23.91 8.49 -20.24
N PHE A 16 23.04 9.25 -19.56
CA PHE A 16 23.19 9.45 -18.13
C PHE A 16 22.81 8.15 -17.42
N THR A 17 23.80 7.31 -17.16
CA THR A 17 23.70 6.27 -16.13
C THR A 17 23.65 6.97 -14.78
N PHE A 18 22.43 7.25 -14.30
CA PHE A 18 22.22 7.53 -12.89
C PHE A 18 22.56 6.26 -12.11
N THR A 19 23.83 6.14 -11.71
CA THR A 19 24.20 5.26 -10.62
C THR A 19 23.57 5.86 -9.37
N GLU A 20 22.48 5.25 -8.90
CA GLU A 20 21.95 5.49 -7.56
C GLU A 20 23.06 5.11 -6.56
N LYS A 21 23.93 6.07 -6.24
CA LYS A 21 24.66 6.03 -4.97
C LYS A 21 23.64 6.30 -3.88
N SER A 22 22.88 5.25 -3.57
CA SER A 22 22.23 5.08 -2.28
C SER A 22 23.33 5.13 -1.22
N SER A 23 23.65 6.35 -0.76
CA SER A 23 24.30 6.57 0.52
C SER A 23 23.28 6.32 1.63
N ALA A 24 22.68 5.12 1.63
CA ALA A 24 22.14 4.55 2.83
C ALA A 24 23.35 4.15 3.68
N ALA A 25 23.77 5.07 4.54
CA ALA A 25 24.60 4.75 5.68
C ALA A 25 23.81 3.80 6.59
N PHE A 26 23.70 2.53 6.18
CA PHE A 26 23.30 1.42 7.04
C PHE A 26 24.49 1.15 7.95
N GLY A 27 24.56 1.91 9.04
CA GLY A 27 25.37 1.51 10.18
C GLY A 27 24.90 0.14 10.65
N ILE A 28 25.78 -0.86 10.54
CA ILE A 28 25.65 -2.16 11.21
C ILE A 28 25.93 -1.92 12.70
N GLY A 29 25.06 -1.14 13.34
CA GLY A 29 24.91 -1.13 14.79
C GLY A 29 23.66 -1.95 15.08
N LYS A 30 23.77 -2.96 15.93
CA LYS A 30 22.58 -3.58 16.55
C LYS A 30 21.78 -2.45 17.18
N ARG A 31 20.69 -2.02 16.54
CA ARG A 31 19.76 -1.05 17.14
C ARG A 31 19.14 -1.73 18.35
N SER A 32 19.47 -1.27 19.54
CA SER A 32 18.93 -1.79 20.80
C SER A 32 17.44 -1.45 20.99
N ALA A 33 16.92 -0.50 20.22
CA ALA A 33 15.49 -0.17 20.15
C ALA A 33 15.02 -0.23 18.69
N GLY A 34 14.02 -1.06 18.40
CA GLY A 34 13.32 -1.08 17.10
C GLY A 34 12.58 0.23 16.80
N TYR A 35 11.93 0.32 15.65
CA TYR A 35 11.12 1.47 15.28
C TYR A 35 9.87 1.59 16.17
N ILE A 36 9.38 2.82 16.35
CA ILE A 36 8.14 3.12 17.03
C ILE A 36 7.01 2.31 16.39
N TYR A 37 6.22 1.65 17.23
CA TYR A 37 5.11 0.77 16.82
C TYR A 37 5.45 -0.48 16.00
N GLU A 38 6.71 -0.73 15.64
CA GLU A 38 7.12 -1.92 14.88
C GLU A 38 6.64 -3.20 15.56
N THR A 39 6.94 -3.36 16.86
CA THR A 39 6.50 -4.53 17.64
C THR A 39 4.97 -4.68 17.68
N SER A 40 4.25 -3.55 17.71
CA SER A 40 2.77 -3.58 17.67
C SER A 40 2.29 -4.07 16.30
N PHE A 41 2.82 -3.55 15.20
CA PHE A 41 2.50 -4.01 13.84
C PHE A 41 2.86 -5.48 13.63
N SER A 42 4.01 -5.91 14.12
CA SER A 42 4.44 -7.30 14.08
C SER A 42 3.45 -8.19 14.84
N SER A 43 3.08 -7.83 16.07
CA SER A 43 2.11 -8.59 16.87
C SER A 43 0.74 -8.70 16.19
N MET A 44 0.24 -7.58 15.65
CA MET A 44 -1.03 -7.55 14.90
C MET A 44 -0.97 -8.46 13.67
N GLY A 45 0.11 -8.37 12.89
CA GLY A 45 0.28 -9.15 11.68
C GLY A 45 0.41 -10.65 11.95
N TRP A 46 1.25 -11.04 12.92
CA TRP A 46 1.43 -12.44 13.29
C TRP A 46 0.16 -13.08 13.84
N ARG A 47 -0.57 -12.36 14.70
CA ARG A 47 -1.86 -12.81 15.21
C ARG A 47 -2.88 -12.98 14.09
N TYR A 48 -2.88 -12.10 13.09
CA TYR A 48 -3.82 -12.23 11.99
C TYR A 48 -3.43 -13.37 11.03
N LEU A 49 -2.13 -13.54 10.79
CA LEU A 49 -1.60 -14.60 9.94
C LEU A 49 -1.97 -15.98 10.47
N SER A 50 -1.94 -16.18 11.80
CA SER A 50 -2.34 -17.46 12.41
C SER A 50 -3.82 -17.79 12.15
N LEU A 51 -4.70 -16.79 12.06
CA LEU A 51 -6.11 -16.99 11.69
C LEU A 51 -6.27 -17.44 10.23
N LEU A 52 -5.31 -17.10 9.36
CA LEU A 52 -5.32 -17.44 7.94
C LEU A 52 -4.72 -18.83 7.65
N GLU A 53 -4.01 -19.44 8.60
CA GLU A 53 -3.32 -20.72 8.41
C GLU A 53 -4.23 -21.88 8.00
N GLY A 54 -5.50 -21.85 8.43
CA GLY A 54 -6.50 -22.87 8.10
C GLY A 54 -7.28 -22.61 6.81
N LYS A 55 -7.08 -21.48 6.12
CA LYS A 55 -7.89 -21.12 4.95
C LYS A 55 -7.54 -21.93 3.71
N SER A 56 -8.55 -22.25 2.91
CA SER A 56 -8.41 -22.98 1.66
C SER A 56 -8.06 -22.04 0.50
N THR A 57 -7.37 -22.60 -0.49
CA THR A 57 -7.42 -22.10 -1.87
C THR A 57 -8.76 -22.53 -2.46
N ASP A 58 -9.42 -21.64 -3.20
CA ASP A 58 -10.65 -21.99 -3.89
C ASP A 58 -10.34 -22.82 -5.14
N ASP A 59 -11.21 -23.79 -5.43
CA ASP A 59 -11.32 -24.42 -6.75
C ASP A 59 -12.45 -23.72 -7.52
N PRO A 60 -12.15 -22.89 -8.53
CA PRO A 60 -13.18 -22.23 -9.32
C PRO A 60 -14.16 -23.19 -9.99
N ASN A 61 -13.76 -24.44 -10.26
CA ASN A 61 -14.64 -25.43 -10.89
C ASN A 61 -15.78 -25.89 -9.97
N ALA A 62 -15.59 -25.78 -8.65
CA ALA A 62 -16.63 -26.04 -7.66
C ALA A 62 -17.65 -24.88 -7.52
N LEU A 63 -17.41 -23.73 -8.17
CA LEU A 63 -18.33 -22.59 -8.17
C LEU A 63 -19.38 -22.72 -9.28
N GLU A 64 -20.56 -22.16 -9.03
CA GLU A 64 -21.58 -21.91 -10.07
C GLU A 64 -20.99 -21.11 -11.25
N SER A 65 -21.48 -21.38 -12.46
CA SER A 65 -20.89 -20.84 -13.70
C SER A 65 -20.72 -19.31 -13.71
N SER A 66 -21.69 -18.55 -13.20
CA SER A 66 -21.60 -17.08 -13.13
C SER A 66 -20.47 -16.62 -12.19
N LYS A 67 -20.40 -17.19 -10.97
CA LYS A 67 -19.36 -16.90 -9.98
C LYS A 67 -17.97 -17.34 -10.45
N ARG A 68 -17.90 -18.48 -11.12
CA ARG A 68 -16.69 -18.99 -11.77
C ARG A 68 -16.17 -18.02 -12.81
N ASN A 69 -17.05 -17.55 -13.72
CA ASN A 69 -16.71 -16.58 -14.75
C ASN A 69 -16.24 -15.25 -14.14
N ALA A 70 -16.92 -14.75 -13.10
CA ALA A 70 -16.49 -13.55 -12.39
C ALA A 70 -15.11 -13.73 -11.74
N CYS A 71 -14.84 -14.90 -11.14
CA CYS A 71 -13.54 -15.19 -10.56
C CYS A 71 -12.43 -15.26 -11.61
N TYR A 72 -12.63 -15.99 -12.71
CA TYR A 72 -11.65 -16.04 -13.80
C TYR A 72 -11.45 -14.68 -14.47
N LYS A 73 -12.50 -13.89 -14.62
CA LYS A 73 -12.38 -12.51 -15.11
C LYS A 73 -11.49 -11.68 -14.20
N ARG A 74 -11.65 -11.79 -12.87
CA ARG A 74 -10.82 -11.06 -11.90
C ARG A 74 -9.35 -11.47 -11.94
N TYR A 75 -9.07 -12.76 -12.11
CA TYR A 75 -7.71 -13.30 -12.17
C TYR A 75 -7.15 -13.38 -13.61
N GLY A 76 -7.89 -12.96 -14.62
CA GLY A 76 -7.56 -13.22 -16.03
C GLY A 76 -6.20 -12.69 -16.44
N THR A 77 -5.89 -11.42 -16.12
CA THR A 77 -4.59 -10.81 -16.39
C THR A 77 -3.46 -11.58 -15.69
N ILE A 78 -3.63 -11.90 -14.41
CA ILE A 78 -2.65 -12.65 -13.61
C ILE A 78 -2.36 -14.03 -14.24
N LEU A 79 -3.40 -14.75 -14.64
CA LEU A 79 -3.31 -16.10 -15.21
C LEU A 79 -2.76 -16.11 -16.65
N ASN A 80 -2.82 -14.97 -17.35
CA ASN A 80 -2.28 -14.80 -18.70
C ASN A 80 -0.81 -14.36 -18.65
N ASP A 81 -0.48 -13.41 -17.77
CA ASP A 81 0.84 -12.81 -17.65
C ASP A 81 1.79 -13.65 -16.77
N ASN A 82 1.27 -14.71 -16.14
CA ASN A 82 1.95 -15.56 -15.15
C ASN A 82 2.59 -14.79 -13.99
N THR A 83 2.09 -13.59 -13.72
CA THR A 83 2.61 -12.68 -12.68
C THR A 83 1.44 -12.09 -11.92
N LEU A 84 1.59 -12.00 -10.59
CA LEU A 84 0.68 -11.27 -9.71
C LEU A 84 1.45 -10.08 -9.13
N ASP A 85 1.17 -8.86 -9.57
CA ASP A 85 1.80 -7.63 -9.09
C ASP A 85 0.93 -6.94 -8.03
N ILE A 86 1.37 -6.99 -6.78
CA ILE A 86 0.74 -6.37 -5.62
C ILE A 86 1.61 -5.21 -5.15
N ARG A 87 1.03 -4.02 -5.05
CA ARG A 87 1.74 -2.82 -4.62
C ARG A 87 1.09 -2.22 -3.38
N ILE A 88 1.88 -2.03 -2.32
CA ILE A 88 1.44 -1.48 -1.04
C ILE A 88 2.13 -0.13 -0.84
N ALA A 89 1.33 0.94 -0.83
CA ALA A 89 1.79 2.29 -0.57
C ALA A 89 1.37 2.71 0.85
N ILE A 90 2.35 2.83 1.74
CA ILE A 90 2.14 3.31 3.11
C ILE A 90 2.26 4.84 3.09
N GLY A 91 1.17 5.52 3.44
CA GLY A 91 1.09 6.97 3.50
C GLY A 91 1.98 7.56 4.59
N TYR A 92 2.02 8.90 4.65
CA TYR A 92 2.63 9.57 5.80
C TYR A 92 1.74 9.36 7.00
N PHE A 93 2.08 8.36 7.82
CA PHE A 93 1.17 7.81 8.80
C PHE A 93 1.48 8.34 10.18
N ASP A 94 1.07 9.58 10.45
CA ASP A 94 1.40 10.27 11.71
C ASP A 94 0.36 10.05 12.81
N TRP A 95 0.80 9.94 14.06
CA TRP A 95 -0.11 9.82 15.19
C TRP A 95 -0.37 11.17 15.86
N THR A 96 -1.29 11.96 15.30
CA THR A 96 -1.63 13.27 15.86
C THR A 96 -2.48 13.14 17.13
N THR A 97 -1.85 12.99 18.29
CA THR A 97 -2.58 12.97 19.58
C THR A 97 -2.78 14.36 20.16
N GLY A 98 -2.09 15.37 19.63
CA GLY A 98 -2.03 16.70 20.24
C GLY A 98 -1.16 16.76 21.50
N SER A 99 -0.51 15.65 21.88
CA SER A 99 0.37 15.51 23.03
C SER A 99 1.68 14.84 22.63
N ASN A 100 2.74 15.04 23.42
CA ASN A 100 4.03 14.43 23.12
C ASN A 100 3.97 12.91 23.30
N VAL A 101 4.40 12.17 22.28
CA VAL A 101 4.44 10.71 22.31
C VAL A 101 5.80 10.25 22.82
N HIS A 102 5.79 9.45 23.89
CA HIS A 102 6.99 8.83 24.45
C HIS A 102 6.94 7.32 24.21
N TYR A 103 8.04 6.75 23.74
CA TYR A 103 8.19 5.31 23.53
C TYR A 103 9.61 4.87 23.89
N SER A 104 9.73 3.82 24.70
CA SER A 104 11.01 3.30 25.21
C SER A 104 11.94 4.38 25.78
N GLY A 105 11.39 5.30 26.60
CA GLY A 105 12.13 6.38 27.24
C GLY A 105 12.51 7.56 26.31
N ARG A 106 12.15 7.52 25.03
CA ARG A 106 12.43 8.58 24.05
C ARG A 106 11.15 9.33 23.66
N SER A 107 11.25 10.66 23.52
CA SER A 107 10.19 11.49 22.95
C SER A 107 10.27 11.49 21.41
N TYR A 108 9.12 11.35 20.76
CA TYR A 108 8.98 11.41 19.30
C TYR A 108 8.15 12.63 18.82
N GLY A 109 7.83 13.55 19.73
CA GLY A 109 7.04 14.73 19.44
C GLY A 109 5.54 14.46 19.37
N VAL A 110 4.79 15.43 18.85
CA VAL A 110 3.31 15.46 18.92
C VAL A 110 2.60 14.67 17.81
N SER A 111 3.33 14.22 16.80
CA SER A 111 2.77 13.48 15.66
C SER A 111 3.83 12.58 15.02
N PRO A 112 4.33 11.55 15.73
CA PRO A 112 5.35 10.68 15.17
C PRO A 112 4.82 9.93 13.95
N SER A 113 5.67 9.70 12.96
CA SER A 113 5.32 8.84 11.83
C SER A 113 5.49 7.36 12.19
N LEU A 114 4.51 6.56 11.78
CA LEU A 114 4.38 5.13 12.05
C LEU A 114 4.71 4.25 10.83
N ASP A 115 4.83 4.86 9.65
CA ASP A 115 4.97 4.16 8.37
C ASP A 115 6.26 3.34 8.28
N ILE A 116 7.35 3.79 8.90
CA ILE A 116 8.61 3.04 8.97
C ILE A 116 8.45 1.76 9.78
N GLY A 117 7.88 1.84 10.99
CA GLY A 117 7.61 0.67 11.83
C GLY A 117 6.63 -0.31 11.17
N ALA A 118 5.60 0.20 10.48
CA ALA A 118 4.68 -0.63 9.70
C ALA A 118 5.38 -1.34 8.53
N TYR A 119 6.26 -0.65 7.80
CA TYR A 119 7.03 -1.23 6.71
C TYR A 119 7.93 -2.37 7.20
N GLU A 120 8.69 -2.15 8.28
CA GLU A 120 9.63 -3.15 8.80
C GLU A 120 8.89 -4.39 9.30
N ALA A 121 7.77 -4.21 10.00
CA ALA A 121 6.91 -5.32 10.40
C ALA A 121 6.38 -6.12 9.20
N LEU A 122 5.87 -5.45 8.15
CA LEU A 122 5.39 -6.13 6.94
C LEU A 122 6.51 -6.87 6.20
N LYS A 123 7.68 -6.25 6.08
CA LYS A 123 8.87 -6.85 5.47
C LYS A 123 9.26 -8.12 6.23
N ASP A 124 9.28 -8.09 7.55
CA ASP A 124 9.58 -9.26 8.37
C ASP A 124 8.52 -10.36 8.22
N LEU A 125 7.22 -10.00 8.23
CA LEU A 125 6.11 -10.92 7.98
C LEU A 125 6.17 -11.57 6.59
N LEU A 126 6.53 -10.81 5.56
CA LEU A 126 6.65 -11.31 4.19
C LEU A 126 7.80 -12.29 4.04
N THR A 127 8.93 -12.01 4.70
CA THR A 127 10.18 -12.78 4.53
C THR A 127 10.34 -13.93 5.52
N SER A 128 9.49 -14.00 6.55
CA SER A 128 9.50 -15.11 7.50
C SER A 128 9.06 -16.42 6.86
N SER A 129 9.36 -17.55 7.52
CA SER A 129 8.74 -18.82 7.18
C SER A 129 7.22 -18.76 7.36
N CYS A 130 6.51 -19.57 6.58
CA CYS A 130 5.07 -19.69 6.73
C CYS A 130 4.69 -20.79 7.73
N GLY A 131 3.86 -20.43 8.70
CA GLY A 131 3.06 -21.38 9.47
C GLY A 131 1.86 -21.89 8.66
N GLY A 132 1.49 -23.15 8.88
CA GLY A 132 0.30 -23.77 8.30
C GLY A 132 0.15 -23.56 6.78
N LYS A 133 -1.05 -23.17 6.34
CA LYS A 133 -1.34 -22.88 4.92
C LYS A 133 -1.32 -21.39 4.58
N ALA A 134 -0.79 -20.52 5.45
CA ALA A 134 -0.66 -19.09 5.14
C ALA A 134 0.15 -18.85 3.84
N ARG A 135 -0.16 -17.76 3.13
CA ARG A 135 0.46 -17.38 1.86
C ARG A 135 1.12 -16.01 1.88
N PHE A 136 0.78 -15.13 2.83
CA PHE A 136 1.40 -13.80 2.99
C PHE A 136 2.92 -13.81 3.29
N CYS A 137 3.49 -14.93 3.70
CA CYS A 137 4.89 -15.08 4.14
C CYS A 137 5.76 -15.83 3.12
N GLY A 138 7.02 -16.12 3.43
CA GLY A 138 7.91 -16.96 2.62
C GLY A 138 8.43 -16.33 1.33
N PHE A 139 8.34 -15.01 1.20
CA PHE A 139 8.88 -14.26 0.08
C PHE A 139 10.38 -14.06 0.22
N ARG A 140 11.06 -13.94 -0.92
CA ARG A 140 12.46 -13.54 -1.00
C ARG A 140 12.53 -12.07 -1.35
N LYS A 141 13.36 -11.34 -0.62
CA LYS A 141 13.67 -9.94 -0.93
C LYS A 141 14.52 -9.88 -2.20
N ASP A 142 14.18 -8.97 -3.11
CA ASP A 142 14.98 -8.71 -4.30
C ASP A 142 16.33 -8.08 -3.91
N PRO A 143 17.47 -8.56 -4.44
CA PRO A 143 18.79 -8.07 -4.07
C PRO A 143 19.09 -6.66 -4.59
N GLN A 144 18.41 -6.22 -5.65
CA GLN A 144 18.60 -4.91 -6.27
C GLN A 144 17.53 -3.90 -5.84
N ASN A 145 16.34 -4.37 -5.46
CA ASN A 145 15.25 -3.52 -4.99
C ASN A 145 14.78 -3.96 -3.59
N SER A 146 15.24 -3.24 -2.57
CA SER A 146 14.93 -3.57 -1.18
C SER A 146 13.45 -3.51 -0.78
N SER A 147 12.60 -2.94 -1.63
CA SER A 147 11.15 -2.85 -1.44
C SER A 147 10.36 -3.92 -2.19
N LEU A 148 11.01 -4.73 -3.03
CA LEU A 148 10.37 -5.77 -3.83
C LEU A 148 10.61 -7.15 -3.20
N PHE A 149 9.53 -7.91 -3.09
CA PHE A 149 9.51 -9.26 -2.54
C PHE A 149 8.87 -10.20 -3.56
N THR A 150 9.49 -11.35 -3.80
CA THR A 150 9.02 -12.31 -4.80
C THR A 150 8.85 -13.71 -4.23
N ARG A 151 7.83 -14.42 -4.72
CA ARG A 151 7.55 -15.82 -4.37
C ARG A 151 6.76 -16.49 -5.48
N GLU A 152 7.07 -17.75 -5.79
CA GLU A 152 6.16 -18.55 -6.62
C GLU A 152 4.97 -19.04 -5.79
N VAL A 153 3.77 -18.86 -6.32
CA VAL A 153 2.51 -19.32 -5.74
C VAL A 153 1.72 -20.13 -6.76
N THR A 154 0.73 -20.89 -6.30
CA THR A 154 -0.20 -21.59 -7.18
C THR A 154 -1.58 -20.95 -7.09
N ILE A 155 -2.05 -20.41 -8.20
CA ILE A 155 -3.37 -19.77 -8.34
C ILE A 155 -4.13 -20.54 -9.42
N HIS A 156 -5.27 -21.12 -9.04
CA HIS A 156 -6.15 -21.90 -9.94
C HIS A 156 -5.39 -22.96 -10.76
N GLY A 157 -4.46 -23.66 -10.11
CA GLY A 157 -3.65 -24.72 -10.72
C GLY A 157 -2.44 -24.25 -11.53
N LYS A 158 -2.27 -22.94 -11.76
CA LYS A 158 -1.10 -22.37 -12.45
C LYS A 158 -0.05 -21.89 -11.45
N ARG A 159 1.23 -22.08 -11.78
CA ARG A 159 2.36 -21.46 -11.07
C ARG A 159 2.49 -20.00 -11.53
N ILE A 160 2.43 -19.07 -10.58
CA ILE A 160 2.45 -17.63 -10.79
C ILE A 160 3.60 -17.03 -9.99
N LEU A 161 4.35 -16.11 -10.59
CA LEU A 161 5.31 -15.29 -9.85
C LEU A 161 4.54 -14.17 -9.12
N ALA A 162 4.38 -14.29 -7.81
CA ALA A 162 3.86 -13.19 -7.00
C ALA A 162 4.98 -12.20 -6.70
N ARG A 163 4.68 -10.91 -6.92
CA ARG A 163 5.51 -9.76 -6.63
C ARG A 163 4.76 -8.87 -5.65
N VAL A 164 5.38 -8.56 -4.52
CA VAL A 164 4.86 -7.58 -3.55
C VAL A 164 5.87 -6.45 -3.46
N GLU A 165 5.49 -5.23 -3.83
CA GLU A 165 6.32 -4.05 -3.65
C GLU A 165 5.73 -3.13 -2.57
N ILE A 166 6.52 -2.81 -1.54
CA ILE A 166 6.09 -1.95 -0.42
C ILE A 166 6.93 -0.67 -0.39
N ARG A 167 6.26 0.48 -0.46
CA ARG A 167 6.89 1.80 -0.30
C ARG A 167 6.24 2.58 0.84
N PHE A 168 7.04 3.34 1.56
CA PHE A 168 6.62 4.28 2.60
C PHE A 168 7.23 5.65 2.35
N SER A 169 6.78 6.69 3.06
CA SER A 169 7.06 8.09 2.68
C SER A 169 7.99 8.84 3.64
N SER A 170 8.14 8.41 4.90
CA SER A 170 8.86 9.19 5.90
C SER A 170 10.38 9.08 5.80
N ALA A 171 11.07 10.18 6.08
CA ALA A 171 12.52 10.22 6.23
C ALA A 171 12.96 9.82 7.65
N SER A 172 12.18 10.21 8.66
CA SER A 172 12.33 9.79 10.06
C SER A 172 10.97 9.60 10.75
N GLU A 173 10.96 9.07 11.97
CA GLU A 173 9.74 8.94 12.78
C GLU A 173 9.34 10.25 13.46
N ILE A 174 10.21 11.27 13.44
CA ILE A 174 10.03 12.53 14.17
C ILE A 174 9.55 13.60 13.20
N LEU A 175 8.34 14.11 13.41
CA LEU A 175 7.73 15.12 12.54
C LEU A 175 8.60 16.39 12.39
N SER A 176 9.15 16.91 13.49
CA SER A 176 9.99 18.11 13.44
C SER A 176 11.24 17.92 12.59
N ASP A 177 11.82 16.72 12.60
CA ASP A 177 12.98 16.42 11.75
C ASP A 177 12.56 16.36 10.28
N ASN A 178 11.42 15.73 9.97
CA ASN A 178 10.87 15.66 8.62
C ASN A 178 10.48 17.03 8.05
N LEU A 179 10.04 17.97 8.90
CA LEU A 179 9.73 19.35 8.52
C LEU A 179 10.96 20.26 8.49
N GLY A 180 12.01 19.91 9.24
CA GLY A 180 13.25 20.68 9.40
C GLY A 180 14.45 19.99 8.75
N LYS A 181 15.28 19.33 9.56
CA LYS A 181 16.57 18.75 9.15
C LYS A 181 16.50 17.87 7.90
N TYR A 182 15.43 17.09 7.73
CA TYR A 182 15.24 16.16 6.62
C TYR A 182 14.20 16.66 5.61
N ARG A 183 13.86 17.95 5.58
CA ARG A 183 12.81 18.51 4.71
C ARG A 183 12.92 18.10 3.24
N ASP A 184 14.11 18.23 2.66
CA ASP A 184 14.31 17.91 1.23
C ASP A 184 14.22 16.40 0.98
N THR A 185 14.84 15.59 1.84
CA THR A 185 14.74 14.13 1.79
C THR A 185 13.29 13.66 1.96
N GLN A 186 12.55 14.23 2.90
CA GLN A 186 11.13 13.96 3.13
C GLN A 186 10.32 14.32 1.88
N SER A 187 10.55 15.50 1.30
CA SER A 187 9.85 15.94 0.07
C SER A 187 10.11 14.99 -1.11
N GLN A 188 11.35 14.52 -1.28
CA GLN A 188 11.69 13.52 -2.31
C GLN A 188 11.00 12.18 -2.06
N ARG A 189 11.04 11.67 -0.83
CA ARG A 189 10.38 10.40 -0.47
C ARG A 189 8.85 10.47 -0.61
N SER A 190 8.26 11.59 -0.20
CA SER A 190 6.81 11.84 -0.33
C SER A 190 6.38 11.81 -1.79
N ARG A 191 7.11 12.54 -2.66
CA ARG A 191 6.87 12.53 -4.12
C ARG A 191 7.01 11.14 -4.70
N TYR A 192 8.08 10.43 -4.34
CA TYR A 192 8.31 9.08 -4.83
C TYR A 192 7.19 8.10 -4.43
N ALA A 193 6.76 8.11 -3.16
CA ALA A 193 5.68 7.26 -2.68
C ALA A 193 4.32 7.61 -3.31
N ASP A 194 4.05 8.90 -3.51
CA ASP A 194 2.84 9.39 -4.18
C ASP A 194 2.81 9.00 -5.67
N ASP A 195 3.94 9.13 -6.37
CA ASP A 195 4.06 8.71 -7.76
C ASP A 195 4.02 7.18 -7.90
N PHE A 196 4.62 6.45 -6.96
CA PHE A 196 4.49 5.00 -6.86
C PHE A 196 3.02 4.60 -6.71
N PHE A 197 2.27 5.19 -5.78
CA PHE A 197 0.86 4.87 -5.57
C PHE A 197 0.01 5.17 -6.81
N THR A 198 0.14 6.37 -7.38
CA THR A 198 -0.64 6.74 -8.57
C THR A 198 -0.32 5.90 -9.80
N ARG A 199 0.94 5.50 -9.97
CA ARG A 199 1.34 4.56 -11.02
C ARG A 199 0.78 3.16 -10.77
N SER A 200 0.81 2.70 -9.51
CA SER A 200 0.28 1.40 -9.10
C SER A 200 -1.19 1.25 -9.48
N LEU A 201 -2.01 2.29 -9.29
CA LEU A 201 -3.44 2.29 -9.66
C LEU A 201 -3.70 2.02 -11.14
N ARG A 202 -2.71 2.21 -12.01
CA ARG A 202 -2.81 2.04 -13.46
C ARG A 202 -2.18 0.75 -13.97
N GLU A 203 -1.27 0.16 -13.20
CA GLU A 203 -0.38 -0.89 -13.68
C GLU A 203 -0.51 -2.21 -12.91
N ALA A 204 -0.70 -2.14 -11.59
CA ALA A 204 -0.67 -3.33 -10.75
C ALA A 204 -1.98 -4.15 -10.85
N ASP A 205 -1.92 -5.42 -10.46
CA ASP A 205 -3.10 -6.27 -10.33
C ASP A 205 -3.86 -5.96 -9.03
N ALA A 206 -3.13 -5.55 -8.00
CA ALA A 206 -3.70 -5.08 -6.74
C ALA A 206 -2.89 -3.94 -6.12
N VAL A 207 -3.60 -2.95 -5.59
CA VAL A 207 -3.02 -1.78 -4.94
C VAL A 207 -3.62 -1.59 -3.57
N PHE A 208 -2.79 -1.39 -2.56
CA PHE A 208 -3.22 -1.10 -1.20
C PHE A 208 -2.61 0.23 -0.74
N TYR A 209 -3.46 1.20 -0.43
CA TYR A 209 -3.07 2.37 0.33
C TYR A 209 -3.27 2.08 1.81
N PHE A 210 -2.24 2.27 2.64
CA PHE A 210 -2.32 2.16 4.09
C PHE A 210 -1.89 3.46 4.76
N GLY A 211 -2.82 4.17 5.41
CA GLY A 211 -2.52 5.46 6.02
C GLY A 211 -3.78 6.28 6.34
N HIS A 212 -3.65 7.60 6.31
CA HIS A 212 -4.73 8.51 6.69
C HIS A 212 -5.67 8.86 5.54
N ALA A 213 -6.98 8.82 5.82
CA ALA A 213 -7.98 9.38 4.90
C ALA A 213 -8.01 10.92 4.95
N ARG A 214 -7.49 11.53 6.02
CA ARG A 214 -7.51 12.98 6.27
C ARG A 214 -8.91 13.59 6.08
N ASN A 215 -9.93 12.93 6.64
CA ASN A 215 -11.34 13.34 6.49
C ASN A 215 -11.75 13.54 5.01
N GLY A 216 -11.29 12.62 4.17
CA GLY A 216 -11.53 12.61 2.72
C GLY A 216 -10.55 13.41 1.87
N GLY A 217 -9.47 13.93 2.45
CA GLY A 217 -8.41 14.62 1.72
C GLY A 217 -7.35 13.71 1.08
N GLY A 218 -7.09 12.55 1.70
CA GLY A 218 -6.08 11.57 1.25
C GLY A 218 -6.51 10.75 0.02
N PRO A 219 -5.74 9.74 -0.44
CA PRO A 219 -4.45 9.26 0.10
C PRO A 219 -3.36 10.32 0.22
N ASP A 220 -2.62 10.35 1.34
CA ASP A 220 -1.58 11.36 1.61
C ASP A 220 -0.23 10.72 1.96
N PHE A 221 0.84 11.24 1.37
CA PHE A 221 2.23 10.79 1.51
C PHE A 221 3.15 11.91 2.00
N TYR A 222 2.61 13.09 2.31
CA TYR A 222 3.37 14.22 2.82
C TYR A 222 3.11 14.42 4.30
N PRO A 223 4.04 15.08 5.02
CA PRO A 223 3.77 15.53 6.38
C PRO A 223 2.45 16.31 6.50
N PRO A 224 1.75 16.19 7.63
CA PRO A 224 0.48 16.87 7.86
C PRO A 224 0.58 18.40 7.64
N VAL A 225 -0.42 18.97 6.97
CA VAL A 225 -0.57 20.42 6.85
C VAL A 225 -1.37 20.95 8.04
N PHE A 226 -0.75 21.82 8.83
CA PHE A 226 -1.38 22.45 10.00
C PHE A 226 -1.97 23.83 9.68
N VAL A 227 -2.94 24.27 10.49
CA VAL A 227 -3.38 25.66 10.49
C VAL A 227 -2.23 26.52 11.05
N PRO A 228 -1.83 27.61 10.37
CA PRO A 228 -0.71 28.46 10.81
C PRO A 228 -0.82 28.86 12.28
N GLY A 229 0.28 28.73 13.02
CA GLY A 229 0.34 29.05 14.46
C GLY A 229 -0.33 28.05 15.39
N THR A 230 -0.80 26.89 14.90
CA THR A 230 -1.44 25.86 15.73
C THR A 230 -0.92 24.46 15.42
N ASN A 231 -1.19 23.51 16.32
CA ASN A 231 -0.94 22.08 16.10
C ASN A 231 -2.17 21.33 15.56
N LYS A 232 -3.17 22.05 15.02
CA LYS A 232 -4.38 21.46 14.46
C LYS A 232 -4.22 21.26 12.96
N LEU A 233 -4.62 20.08 12.46
CA LEU A 233 -4.64 19.80 11.02
C LEU A 233 -5.57 20.77 10.29
N ASN A 234 -5.14 21.25 9.12
CA ASN A 234 -5.89 22.19 8.29
C ASN A 234 -6.96 21.45 7.47
N TYR A 235 -8.02 20.98 8.13
CA TYR A 235 -9.11 20.30 7.44
C TYR A 235 -9.90 21.25 6.54
N SER A 236 -10.33 22.40 7.05
CA SER A 236 -11.21 23.32 6.32
C SER A 236 -10.52 23.98 5.12
N GLY A 237 -9.27 24.44 5.26
CA GLY A 237 -8.54 25.15 4.22
C GLY A 237 -7.72 24.27 3.28
N TYR A 238 -7.44 23.01 3.66
CA TYR A 238 -6.61 22.10 2.86
C TYR A 238 -7.30 20.76 2.58
N TYR A 239 -7.47 19.89 3.58
CA TYR A 239 -7.85 18.50 3.31
C TYR A 239 -9.29 18.32 2.80
N LYS A 240 -10.28 19.03 3.36
CA LYS A 240 -11.69 18.97 2.90
C LYS A 240 -11.92 19.86 1.68
N ALA A 241 -11.28 21.02 1.61
CA ALA A 241 -11.47 21.97 0.52
C ALA A 241 -10.78 21.51 -0.78
N LYS A 242 -9.50 21.14 -0.72
CA LYS A 242 -8.69 20.85 -1.91
C LYS A 242 -8.66 19.36 -2.27
N ARG A 243 -8.83 18.48 -1.28
CA ARG A 243 -8.80 17.01 -1.42
C ARG A 243 -7.68 16.50 -2.34
N PRO A 244 -6.41 16.92 -2.12
CA PRO A 244 -5.36 16.77 -3.13
C PRO A 244 -5.06 15.31 -3.45
N GLY A 245 -4.90 14.48 -2.41
CA GLY A 245 -4.66 13.05 -2.55
C GLY A 245 -5.79 12.32 -3.26
N PHE A 246 -7.03 12.63 -2.88
CA PHE A 246 -8.20 12.00 -3.48
C PHE A 246 -8.34 12.36 -4.96
N ASN A 247 -8.18 13.64 -5.30
CA ASN A 247 -8.26 14.08 -6.67
C ASN A 247 -7.15 13.46 -7.53
N LYS A 248 -5.92 13.36 -6.99
CA LYS A 248 -4.81 12.68 -7.69
C LYS A 248 -5.10 11.19 -7.91
N MET A 249 -5.67 10.51 -6.91
CA MET A 249 -6.11 9.11 -7.02
C MET A 249 -7.19 8.93 -8.10
N LEU A 250 -8.23 9.78 -8.12
CA LEU A 250 -9.28 9.72 -9.14
C LEU A 250 -8.72 9.99 -10.54
N ASN A 251 -7.82 10.95 -10.69
CA ASN A 251 -7.17 11.22 -11.98
C ASN A 251 -6.34 10.02 -12.45
N ALA A 252 -5.61 9.36 -11.55
CA ALA A 252 -4.85 8.16 -11.89
C ALA A 252 -5.78 7.02 -12.31
N LEU A 253 -6.92 6.85 -11.64
CA LEU A 253 -7.93 5.85 -12.00
C LEU A 253 -8.67 6.16 -13.30
N GLY A 254 -8.63 7.40 -13.79
CA GLY A 254 -9.23 7.78 -15.08
C GLY A 254 -8.52 7.21 -16.32
N SER A 255 -7.45 6.43 -16.16
CA SER A 255 -6.74 5.78 -17.28
C SER A 255 -7.47 4.55 -17.83
N SER A 256 -7.07 4.12 -19.03
CA SER A 256 -7.63 2.95 -19.73
C SER A 256 -7.39 1.62 -19.00
N ARG A 257 -6.24 1.48 -18.34
CA ARG A 257 -5.94 0.37 -17.42
C ARG A 257 -6.13 0.84 -15.99
N GLN A 258 -6.76 0.01 -15.17
CA GLN A 258 -7.05 0.25 -13.76
C GLN A 258 -6.69 -1.00 -12.98
N ALA A 259 -6.16 -0.83 -11.77
CA ALA A 259 -5.92 -1.95 -10.88
C ALA A 259 -7.25 -2.66 -10.57
N PRO A 260 -7.36 -3.98 -10.86
CA PRO A 260 -8.55 -4.74 -10.55
C PRO A 260 -8.90 -4.72 -9.06
N VAL A 261 -7.91 -4.63 -8.18
CA VAL A 261 -8.14 -4.65 -6.72
C VAL A 261 -7.55 -3.41 -6.09
N ILE A 262 -8.38 -2.65 -5.36
CA ILE A 262 -7.97 -1.43 -4.67
C ILE A 262 -8.35 -1.54 -3.20
N GLY A 263 -7.36 -1.59 -2.32
CA GLY A 263 -7.54 -1.48 -0.88
C GLY A 263 -7.28 -0.07 -0.37
N LEU A 264 -8.28 0.57 0.21
CA LEU A 264 -8.17 1.88 0.87
C LEU A 264 -8.18 1.68 2.40
N MET A 265 -7.03 1.29 2.94
CA MET A 265 -6.79 0.93 4.34
C MET A 265 -6.58 2.20 5.18
N ALA A 266 -7.65 2.98 5.29
CA ALA A 266 -7.70 4.26 5.99
C ALA A 266 -9.06 4.43 6.67
N CYS A 267 -9.15 5.24 7.73
CA CYS A 267 -10.39 5.49 8.48
C CYS A 267 -11.53 6.07 7.60
N ALA A 268 -12.75 5.57 7.77
CA ALA A 268 -13.96 5.96 7.06
C ALA A 268 -13.76 6.08 5.53
N SER A 269 -12.91 5.22 4.95
CA SER A 269 -12.52 5.32 3.55
C SER A 269 -13.69 5.02 2.61
N ARG A 270 -14.69 4.26 3.07
CA ARG A 270 -15.93 4.02 2.35
C ARG A 270 -16.66 5.34 2.06
N ASP A 271 -17.00 6.06 3.12
CA ASP A 271 -17.80 7.29 3.02
C ASP A 271 -17.07 8.40 2.29
N HIS A 272 -15.75 8.46 2.47
CA HIS A 272 -14.93 9.48 1.84
C HIS A 272 -14.65 9.24 0.36
N PHE A 273 -14.44 7.99 -0.05
CA PHE A 273 -13.83 7.68 -1.35
C PHE A 273 -14.70 6.79 -2.25
N LEU A 274 -15.40 5.79 -1.70
CA LEU A 274 -15.93 4.67 -2.47
C LEU A 274 -16.80 5.10 -3.65
N ARG A 275 -17.76 6.01 -3.43
CA ARG A 275 -18.72 6.42 -4.47
C ARG A 275 -18.03 6.94 -5.73
N ARG A 276 -17.06 7.86 -5.60
CA ARG A 276 -16.36 8.42 -6.77
C ARG A 276 -15.30 7.47 -7.31
N THR A 277 -14.66 6.68 -6.44
CA THR A 277 -13.74 5.62 -6.90
C THR A 277 -14.47 4.63 -7.81
N ARG A 278 -15.66 4.14 -7.43
CA ARG A 278 -16.46 3.23 -8.25
C ARG A 278 -17.02 3.89 -9.51
N ALA A 279 -17.31 5.18 -9.47
CA ALA A 279 -17.74 5.91 -10.66
C ALA A 279 -16.63 6.01 -11.72
N VAL A 280 -15.37 6.21 -11.30
CA VAL A 280 -14.22 6.34 -12.21
C VAL A 280 -13.64 4.98 -12.59
N ALA A 281 -13.65 4.01 -11.66
CA ALA A 281 -13.12 2.66 -11.84
C ALA A 281 -14.20 1.59 -11.58
N PRO A 282 -15.24 1.48 -12.43
CA PRO A 282 -16.37 0.60 -12.20
C PRO A 282 -16.01 -0.89 -12.26
N ASN A 283 -14.88 -1.24 -12.87
CA ASN A 283 -14.40 -2.63 -12.98
C ASN A 283 -13.46 -3.03 -11.83
N SER A 284 -13.04 -2.08 -10.99
CA SER A 284 -12.18 -2.34 -9.83
C SER A 284 -13.01 -2.74 -8.61
N GLY A 285 -12.61 -3.82 -7.95
CA GLY A 285 -13.08 -4.13 -6.61
C GLY A 285 -12.42 -3.21 -5.59
N VAL A 286 -13.20 -2.66 -4.66
CA VAL A 286 -12.71 -1.72 -3.65
C VAL A 286 -12.91 -2.31 -2.26
N ILE A 287 -11.83 -2.46 -1.50
CA ILE A 287 -11.86 -2.82 -0.09
C ILE A 287 -11.70 -1.53 0.71
N SER A 288 -12.63 -1.27 1.64
CA SER A 288 -12.69 -0.01 2.38
C SER A 288 -13.16 -0.21 3.82
N SER A 289 -13.13 0.87 4.61
CA SER A 289 -13.55 0.88 6.01
C SER A 289 -14.77 1.78 6.22
N MET A 290 -15.66 1.38 7.14
CA MET A 290 -16.94 2.07 7.37
C MET A 290 -16.90 3.16 8.44
N ASP A 291 -15.88 3.21 9.29
CA ASP A 291 -15.85 4.12 10.45
C ASP A 291 -14.43 4.61 10.76
N VAL A 292 -14.28 5.51 11.73
CA VAL A 292 -12.98 5.83 12.34
C VAL A 292 -12.51 4.60 13.10
N LEU A 293 -11.49 3.94 12.56
CA LEU A 293 -11.02 2.65 13.06
C LEU A 293 -9.72 2.77 13.83
N ASN A 294 -9.53 1.80 14.72
CA ASN A 294 -8.19 1.44 15.14
C ASN A 294 -7.38 0.95 13.93
N VAL A 295 -6.09 1.28 13.94
CA VAL A 295 -5.16 0.93 12.86
C VAL A 295 -5.07 -0.57 12.62
N ASP A 296 -5.30 -1.38 13.65
CA ASP A 296 -5.24 -2.84 13.61
C ASP A 296 -6.23 -3.44 12.59
N TYR A 297 -7.44 -2.90 12.48
CA TYR A 297 -8.48 -3.46 11.61
C TYR A 297 -8.15 -3.26 10.13
N VAL A 298 -7.63 -2.09 9.75
CA VAL A 298 -7.26 -1.82 8.35
C VAL A 298 -5.94 -2.49 7.98
N TYR A 299 -4.98 -2.54 8.91
CA TYR A 299 -3.70 -3.22 8.70
C TYR A 299 -3.88 -4.73 8.51
N THR A 300 -4.69 -5.37 9.36
CA THR A 300 -4.92 -6.81 9.28
C THR A 300 -5.80 -7.20 8.09
N ALA A 301 -6.79 -6.39 7.72
CA ALA A 301 -7.58 -6.61 6.52
C ALA A 301 -6.73 -6.57 5.24
N MET A 302 -5.74 -5.67 5.18
CA MET A 302 -4.76 -5.63 4.08
C MET A 302 -4.00 -6.96 3.97
N ILE A 303 -3.49 -7.49 5.08
CA ILE A 303 -2.79 -8.79 5.13
C ILE A 303 -3.73 -9.89 4.62
N GLY A 304 -4.98 -9.92 5.09
CA GLY A 304 -5.98 -10.87 4.64
C GLY A 304 -6.30 -10.78 3.15
N ALA A 305 -6.34 -9.57 2.59
CA ALA A 305 -6.62 -9.35 1.17
C ALA A 305 -5.46 -9.84 0.31
N VAL A 306 -4.22 -9.54 0.71
CA VAL A 306 -3.02 -10.03 0.02
C VAL A 306 -2.94 -11.55 0.11
N ASP A 307 -3.17 -12.15 1.28
CA ASP A 307 -3.20 -13.61 1.46
C ASP A 307 -4.29 -14.27 0.58
N ALA A 308 -5.48 -13.67 0.50
CA ALA A 308 -6.56 -14.14 -0.35
C ALA A 308 -6.21 -14.09 -1.85
N LEU A 309 -5.56 -13.01 -2.30
CA LEU A 309 -5.06 -12.90 -3.68
C LEU A 309 -4.06 -14.01 -4.00
N LEU A 310 -3.10 -14.23 -3.11
CA LEU A 310 -2.05 -15.24 -3.25
C LEU A 310 -2.60 -16.68 -3.25
N ARG A 311 -3.79 -16.89 -2.68
CA ARG A 311 -4.50 -18.18 -2.73
C ARG A 311 -5.34 -18.37 -3.98
N GLY A 312 -5.63 -17.32 -4.75
CA GLY A 312 -6.66 -17.38 -5.79
C GLY A 312 -8.08 -17.44 -5.24
N GLN A 313 -8.36 -16.88 -4.06
CA GLN A 313 -9.70 -16.92 -3.49
C GLN A 313 -10.69 -16.06 -4.29
N CYS A 314 -11.90 -16.57 -4.45
CA CYS A 314 -13.02 -15.92 -5.08
C CYS A 314 -13.96 -15.32 -4.01
N GLN A 315 -14.96 -14.55 -4.45
CA GLN A 315 -15.93 -13.77 -3.66
C GLN A 315 -16.07 -14.11 -2.17
N LYS A 316 -16.72 -15.24 -1.82
CA LYS A 316 -17.06 -15.56 -0.43
C LYS A 316 -15.81 -15.83 0.41
N SER A 317 -14.88 -16.63 -0.08
CA SER A 317 -13.63 -16.96 0.64
C SER A 317 -12.73 -15.73 0.78
N PHE A 318 -12.64 -14.91 -0.27
CA PHE A 318 -11.90 -13.64 -0.22
C PHE A 318 -12.47 -12.73 0.86
N TYR A 319 -13.80 -12.56 0.89
CA TYR A 319 -14.48 -11.71 1.87
C TYR A 319 -14.28 -12.22 3.31
N GLN A 320 -14.22 -13.54 3.50
CA GLN A 320 -13.89 -14.12 4.81
C GLN A 320 -12.46 -13.79 5.24
N SER A 321 -11.48 -13.91 4.33
CA SER A 321 -10.06 -13.67 4.65
C SER A 321 -9.76 -12.23 5.07
N ILE A 322 -10.53 -11.25 4.60
CA ILE A 322 -10.39 -9.85 5.04
C ILE A 322 -11.18 -9.53 6.33
N ARG A 323 -11.95 -10.49 6.86
CA ARG A 323 -12.88 -10.31 7.99
C ARG A 323 -12.69 -11.38 9.07
N MET A 324 -11.44 -11.66 9.46
CA MET A 324 -11.13 -12.73 10.42
C MET A 324 -11.26 -12.33 11.89
N THR A 325 -11.25 -11.04 12.22
CA THR A 325 -11.54 -10.55 13.58
C THR A 325 -12.91 -9.90 13.67
N THR A 326 -13.44 -9.78 14.88
CA THR A 326 -14.69 -9.05 15.16
C THR A 326 -14.63 -7.61 14.66
N GLY A 327 -13.49 -6.94 14.83
CA GLY A 327 -13.25 -5.60 14.29
C GLY A 327 -13.31 -5.55 12.77
N ASN A 328 -12.63 -6.46 12.07
CA ASN A 328 -12.71 -6.50 10.62
C ASN A 328 -14.14 -6.78 10.14
N GLN A 329 -14.84 -7.74 10.76
CA GLN A 329 -16.23 -8.06 10.43
C GLN A 329 -17.16 -6.86 10.61
N LYS A 330 -16.93 -6.07 11.66
CA LYS A 330 -17.77 -4.90 11.90
C LYS A 330 -17.49 -3.78 10.92
N TYR A 331 -16.23 -3.59 10.49
CA TYR A 331 -15.83 -2.33 9.88
C TYR A 331 -15.23 -2.39 8.49
N ILE A 332 -14.85 -3.56 7.99
CA ILE A 332 -14.22 -3.72 6.68
C ILE A 332 -15.26 -4.20 5.68
N THR A 333 -15.37 -3.51 4.54
CA THR A 333 -16.25 -3.86 3.43
C THR A 333 -15.48 -4.05 2.14
N MET A 334 -16.13 -4.70 1.18
CA MET A 334 -15.62 -4.93 -0.17
C MET A 334 -16.77 -4.76 -1.15
N ASP A 335 -16.56 -3.94 -2.18
CA ASP A 335 -17.60 -3.54 -3.13
C ASP A 335 -17.09 -3.76 -4.56
N GLY A 336 -17.88 -4.43 -5.43
CA GLY A 336 -17.56 -4.58 -6.86
C GLY A 336 -16.42 -5.54 -7.22
N MET A 337 -16.01 -6.42 -6.29
CA MET A 337 -14.85 -7.29 -6.48
C MET A 337 -15.12 -8.52 -7.37
N PHE A 338 -16.31 -9.09 -7.31
CA PHE A 338 -16.67 -10.32 -8.07
C PHE A 338 -18.12 -10.24 -8.59
N GLU A 339 -18.53 -9.02 -8.94
CA GLU A 339 -19.85 -8.68 -9.50
C GLU A 339 -19.79 -8.55 -11.02
#